data_AF-A0A1E4Y414-F1
#
_entry.id   AF-A0A1E4Y414-F1
#
_cell.length_a   1.000
_cell.length_b   1.000
_cell.length_c   1.000
_cell.angle_alpha   90.00
_cell.angle_beta   90.00
_cell.angle_gamma   90.00
#
_symmetry.space_group_name_H-M   'P 1'
#
loop_
_entity.id
_entity.type
_entity.pdbx_description
1 polymer ?
#
loop_
_entity_poly.entity_id
_entity_poly.type
_entity_poly.pdbx_seq_one_letter_code
_entity_poly.pdbx_strand_id
1 'polypeptide(L)'
;MVTQRKKILLNAFNMNCVGHINHGLWTHPRDQSDRYKTLSYWTSLAATLERGLFDGIFLADILGVYDVYQNSVDLTLRESIQLPLNDPLLLVSAMAAVTRHLGFGRRAPGKPPKPGRDDRCDVERFG
;
A
#
# COMPACT_ATOMS: atom_id res chain seq x y z
N MET A 1 25.70 31.48 13.32
CA MET A 1 24.66 30.89 12.45
C MET A 1 24.22 29.57 13.06
N VAL A 2 22.97 29.46 13.51
CA VAL A 2 22.41 28.16 13.94
C VAL A 2 21.93 27.44 12.68
N THR A 3 22.61 26.37 12.31
CA THR A 3 22.16 25.51 11.20
C THR A 3 20.88 24.81 11.64
N GLN A 4 19.75 25.16 11.03
CA GLN A 4 18.47 24.46 11.23
C GLN A 4 18.67 22.97 10.90
N ARG A 5 18.45 22.11 11.89
CA ARG A 5 18.52 20.65 11.69
C ARG A 5 17.38 20.23 10.78
N LYS A 6 17.71 19.63 9.63
CA LYS A 6 16.71 19.04 8.72
C LYS A 6 16.00 17.91 9.46
N LYS A 7 14.66 17.97 9.49
CA LYS A 7 13.83 16.89 10.03
C LYS A 7 13.75 15.76 9.00
N ILE A 8 13.80 14.52 9.46
CA ILE A 8 13.52 13.36 8.63
C ILE A 8 12.00 13.25 8.51
N LEU A 9 11.50 13.12 7.28
CA LEU A 9 10.08 12.83 7.05
C LEU A 9 9.86 11.33 7.16
N LEU A 10 8.89 10.93 7.97
CA LEU A 10 8.55 9.54 8.23
C LEU A 10 7.15 9.23 7.73
N ASN A 11 7.07 8.35 6.72
CA ASN A 11 5.81 7.89 6.16
C ASN A 11 5.61 6.41 6.42
N ALA A 12 4.39 6.03 6.80
CA ALA A 12 3.98 4.64 6.82
C ALA A 12 3.68 4.19 5.39
N PHE A 13 4.15 3.01 5.00
CA PHE A 13 3.93 2.46 3.66
C PHE A 13 3.00 1.25 3.77
N ASN A 14 1.79 1.36 3.22
CA ASN A 14 0.78 0.31 3.31
C ASN A 14 -0.02 0.19 2.02
N MET A 15 -0.83 -0.85 1.89
CA MET A 15 -1.66 -1.15 0.73
C MET A 15 -2.97 -1.77 1.21
N ASN A 16 -4.09 -1.50 0.52
CA ASN A 16 -5.40 -1.98 0.92
C ASN A 16 -5.64 -3.45 0.50
N CYS A 17 -4.73 -4.33 0.92
CA CYS A 17 -4.70 -5.75 0.66
C CYS A 17 -4.10 -6.50 1.88
N VAL A 18 -4.05 -7.83 1.79
CA VAL A 18 -3.47 -8.67 2.85
C VAL A 18 -1.94 -8.70 2.76
N GLY A 19 -1.36 -9.15 1.63
CA GLY A 19 0.08 -9.29 1.47
C GLY A 19 0.70 -8.19 0.62
N HIS A 20 1.22 -7.13 1.26
CA HIS A 20 1.85 -6.00 0.56
C HIS A 20 3.30 -6.29 0.10
N ILE A 21 4.25 -6.32 1.05
CA ILE A 21 5.70 -6.50 0.77
C ILE A 21 6.24 -7.79 1.38
N ASN A 22 5.87 -8.09 2.63
CA ASN A 22 6.38 -9.26 3.36
C ASN A 22 5.45 -10.45 3.13
N HIS A 23 5.55 -11.09 1.97
CA HIS A 23 4.69 -12.22 1.61
C HIS A 23 4.83 -13.39 2.61
N GLY A 24 3.70 -14.00 2.96
CA GLY A 24 3.61 -15.04 4.01
C GLY A 24 3.50 -14.53 5.45
N LEU A 25 3.88 -13.28 5.75
CA LEU A 25 3.85 -12.75 7.12
C LEU A 25 2.42 -12.59 7.68
N TRP A 26 1.42 -12.54 6.81
CA TRP A 26 0.00 -12.55 7.16
C TRP A 26 -0.43 -13.79 7.97
N THR A 27 0.36 -14.87 7.92
CA THR A 27 0.15 -16.09 8.74
C THR A 27 0.69 -15.96 10.17
N HIS A 28 1.46 -14.92 10.47
CA HIS A 28 2.02 -14.73 11.80
C HIS A 28 0.92 -14.43 12.83
N PRO A 29 0.90 -15.05 14.03
CA PRO A 29 -0.17 -14.89 15.03
C PRO A 29 -0.42 -13.46 15.57
N ARG A 30 0.41 -12.50 15.19
CA ARG A 30 0.33 -11.08 15.59
C ARG A 30 0.01 -10.16 14.42
N ASP A 31 0.02 -10.70 13.21
CA ASP A 31 -0.36 -9.95 12.02
C ASP A 31 -1.87 -9.70 12.06
N GLN A 32 -2.28 -8.57 11.51
CA GLN A 32 -3.68 -8.16 11.46
C GLN A 32 -4.08 -7.71 10.05
N SER A 33 -3.30 -8.06 9.04
CA SER A 33 -3.51 -7.62 7.64
C SER A 33 -4.73 -8.29 7.01
N ASP A 34 -5.20 -9.41 7.58
CA ASP A 34 -6.50 -10.02 7.24
C ASP A 34 -7.69 -9.08 7.51
N ARG A 35 -7.54 -8.17 8.49
CA ARG A 35 -8.56 -7.20 8.88
C ARG A 35 -8.67 -6.00 7.94
N TYR A 36 -7.91 -5.95 6.84
CA TYR A 36 -7.90 -4.82 5.90
C TYR A 36 -9.29 -4.42 5.35
N LYS A 37 -10.27 -5.34 5.36
CA LYS A 37 -11.67 -5.05 4.98
C LYS A 37 -12.46 -4.28 6.04
N THR A 38 -11.92 -4.12 7.24
CA THR A 38 -12.61 -3.49 8.38
C THR A 38 -12.20 -2.03 8.48
N LEU A 39 -13.16 -1.10 8.45
CA LEU A 39 -12.85 0.33 8.52
C LEU A 39 -12.13 0.73 9.82
N SER A 40 -12.46 0.07 10.95
CA SER A 40 -11.84 0.34 12.25
C SER A 40 -10.35 -0.02 12.30
N TYR A 41 -9.88 -0.95 11.46
CA TYR A 41 -8.45 -1.24 11.32
C TYR A 41 -7.70 0.00 10.81
N TRP A 42 -8.22 0.63 9.75
CA TRP A 42 -7.62 1.80 9.13
C TRP A 42 -7.71 3.07 9.99
N THR A 43 -8.86 3.32 10.61
CA THR A 43 -8.98 4.48 11.52
C THR A 43 -8.09 4.32 12.76
N SER A 44 -7.96 3.11 13.29
CA SER A 44 -7.05 2.83 14.42
C SER A 44 -5.57 2.96 14.00
N LEU A 45 -5.23 2.52 12.79
CA LEU A 45 -3.90 2.72 12.20
C LEU A 45 -3.58 4.21 12.07
N ALA A 46 -4.47 5.00 11.46
CA ALA A 46 -4.28 6.44 11.27
C ALA A 46 -4.09 7.18 12.60
N ALA A 47 -4.94 6.88 13.60
CA ALA A 47 -4.79 7.44 14.94
C ALA A 47 -3.45 7.05 15.60
N THR A 48 -2.95 5.84 15.31
CA THR A 48 -1.65 5.37 15.82
C THR A 48 -0.48 6.09 15.15
N LEU A 49 -0.54 6.30 13.84
CA LEU A 49 0.48 7.04 13.09
C LEU A 49 0.55 8.50 13.54
N GLU A 50 -0.59 9.14 13.77
CA GLU A 50 -0.61 10.53 14.27
C GLU A 50 -0.04 10.64 15.68
N ARG A 51 -0.39 9.72 16.60
CA ARG A 51 0.27 9.65 17.93
C ARG A 51 1.78 9.42 17.81
N GLY A 52 2.21 8.70 16.79
CA GLY A 52 3.61 8.44 16.47
C GLY A 52 4.34 9.58 15.75
N LEU A 53 3.67 10.72 15.50
CA LEU A 53 4.21 11.89 14.79
C LEU A 53 4.71 11.56 13.37
N PHE A 54 4.07 10.59 12.70
CA PHE A 54 4.32 10.34 11.29
C PHE A 54 3.82 11.52 10.46
N ASP A 55 4.56 11.87 9.41
CA ASP A 55 4.17 12.93 8.47
C ASP A 55 3.01 12.47 7.58
N GLY A 56 2.92 11.17 7.32
CA GLY A 56 1.84 10.62 6.52
C GLY A 56 1.80 9.11 6.40
N ILE A 57 0.75 8.65 5.72
CA ILE A 57 0.62 7.29 5.21
C ILE A 57 0.58 7.34 3.69
N PHE A 58 1.38 6.50 3.04
CA PHE A 58 1.37 6.28 1.61
C PHE A 58 0.72 4.94 1.31
N LEU A 59 -0.43 5.00 0.63
CA LEU A 59 -1.22 3.86 0.20
C LEU A 59 -0.82 3.46 -1.24
N ALA A 60 -0.17 2.32 -1.38
CA ALA A 60 0.12 1.71 -2.68
C ALA A 60 -1.14 1.12 -3.31
N ASP A 61 -1.09 0.94 -4.63
CA ASP A 61 -2.19 0.37 -5.42
C ASP A 61 -1.65 -0.28 -6.70
N ILE A 62 -2.37 -1.24 -7.27
CA ILE A 62 -2.11 -1.81 -8.60
C ILE A 62 -3.44 -2.02 -9.33
N LEU A 63 -3.44 -1.83 -10.65
CA LEU A 63 -4.60 -2.17 -11.48
C LEU A 63 -4.51 -3.58 -12.09
N GLY A 64 -3.35 -4.22 -11.98
CA GLY A 64 -3.07 -5.55 -12.54
C GLY A 64 -2.96 -6.61 -11.47
N VAL A 65 -2.60 -7.82 -11.91
CA VAL A 65 -2.28 -8.96 -11.06
C VAL A 65 -0.84 -9.38 -11.33
N TYR A 66 -0.24 -10.10 -10.39
CA TYR A 66 1.04 -10.75 -10.62
C TYR A 66 0.76 -12.14 -11.21
N ASP A 67 1.00 -12.31 -12.52
CA ASP A 67 0.75 -13.54 -13.28
C ASP A 67 1.99 -14.06 -14.04
N VAL A 68 3.11 -13.33 -13.98
CA VAL A 68 4.35 -13.67 -14.69
C VAL A 68 4.95 -14.98 -14.18
N TYR A 69 5.00 -15.17 -12.85
CA TYR A 69 5.58 -16.37 -12.27
C TYR A 69 4.74 -17.60 -12.63
N GLN A 70 5.36 -18.59 -13.26
CA GLN A 70 4.69 -19.80 -13.77
C GLN A 70 3.52 -19.51 -14.74
N ASN A 71 3.45 -18.32 -15.33
CA ASN A 71 2.35 -17.89 -16.20
C ASN A 71 0.96 -18.12 -15.56
N SER A 72 0.84 -17.96 -14.25
CA SER A 72 -0.38 -18.22 -13.50
C SER A 72 -0.53 -17.28 -12.31
N VAL A 73 -1.79 -16.92 -12.02
CA VAL A 73 -2.20 -16.18 -10.82
C VAL A 73 -2.39 -17.07 -9.60
N ASP A 74 -2.29 -18.41 -9.76
CA ASP A 74 -2.66 -19.35 -8.71
C ASP A 74 -1.83 -19.14 -7.44
N LEU A 75 -0.52 -18.94 -7.59
CA LEU A 75 0.35 -18.69 -6.44
C LEU A 75 0.01 -17.35 -5.78
N THR A 76 -0.22 -16.31 -6.57
CA THR A 76 -0.43 -14.96 -6.05
C THR A 76 -1.76 -14.81 -5.34
N LEU A 77 -2.79 -15.55 -5.79
CA LEU A 77 -4.04 -15.70 -5.07
C LEU A 77 -3.90 -16.52 -3.79
N ARG A 78 -3.17 -17.66 -3.83
CA ARG A 78 -2.98 -18.53 -2.65
C ARG A 78 -2.20 -17.84 -1.54
N GLU A 79 -1.16 -17.11 -1.89
CA GLU A 79 -0.25 -16.45 -0.95
C GLU A 79 -0.65 -15.00 -0.64
N SER A 80 -1.80 -14.55 -1.17
CA SER A 80 -2.32 -13.19 -1.02
C SER A 80 -1.33 -12.09 -1.43
N ILE A 81 -0.60 -12.30 -2.53
CA ILE A 81 0.42 -11.39 -3.06
C ILE A 81 -0.28 -10.22 -3.74
N GLN A 82 -0.41 -9.11 -3.02
CA GLN A 82 -1.13 -7.88 -3.40
C GLN A 82 -2.58 -8.11 -3.87
N LEU A 83 -3.13 -9.29 -3.57
CA LEU A 83 -4.50 -9.68 -3.84
C LEU A 83 -5.06 -10.39 -2.60
N PRO A 84 -6.37 -10.30 -2.34
CA PRO A 84 -7.33 -9.34 -2.91
C PRO A 84 -6.98 -7.88 -2.56
N LEU A 85 -7.29 -6.95 -3.47
CA LEU A 85 -6.99 -5.53 -3.36
C LEU A 85 -8.26 -4.69 -3.50
N ASN A 86 -8.43 -3.73 -2.59
CA ASN A 86 -9.53 -2.76 -2.62
C ASN A 86 -9.00 -1.36 -2.97
N ASP A 87 -9.84 -0.50 -3.54
CA ASP A 87 -9.45 0.90 -3.82
C ASP A 87 -9.07 1.63 -2.51
N PRO A 88 -7.83 2.15 -2.38
CA PRO A 88 -7.39 2.85 -1.19
C PRO A 88 -8.04 4.22 -1.00
N LEU A 89 -8.61 4.83 -2.04
CA LEU A 89 -9.25 6.15 -1.95
C LEU A 89 -10.44 6.14 -0.98
N LEU A 90 -11.16 5.02 -0.90
CA LEU A 90 -12.31 4.84 -0.02
C LEU A 90 -11.96 4.93 1.47
N LEU A 91 -10.69 4.75 1.84
CA LEU A 91 -10.22 4.79 3.21
C LEU A 91 -9.87 6.21 3.69
N VAL A 92 -9.51 7.09 2.75
CA VAL A 92 -8.90 8.40 3.07
C VAL A 92 -9.83 9.27 3.91
N SER A 93 -11.12 9.35 3.56
CA SER A 93 -12.08 10.19 4.29
C SER A 93 -12.30 9.71 5.73
N ALA A 94 -12.37 8.40 5.95
CA ALA A 94 -12.56 7.81 7.28
C ALA A 94 -11.32 8.00 8.17
N MET A 95 -10.13 7.79 7.61
CA MET A 95 -8.87 8.04 8.34
C MET A 95 -8.69 9.53 8.65
N ALA A 96 -8.96 10.40 7.68
CA ALA A 96 -8.88 11.85 7.88
C ALA A 96 -9.83 12.34 8.98
N ALA A 97 -11.01 11.72 9.13
CA ALA A 97 -11.98 12.08 10.16
C ALA A 97 -11.46 11.89 11.59
N VAL A 98 -10.55 10.94 11.80
CA VAL A 98 -9.95 10.66 13.12
C VAL A 98 -8.57 11.28 13.32
N THR A 99 -8.09 12.06 12.35
CA THR A 99 -6.78 12.72 12.41
C THR A 99 -6.83 14.24 12.22
N ARG A 100 -5.73 14.94 12.52
CA ARG A 100 -5.60 16.40 12.30
C ARG A 100 -4.41 16.79 11.45
N HIS A 101 -3.28 16.10 11.58
CA HIS A 101 -2.01 16.48 10.95
C HIS A 101 -1.44 15.44 9.99
N LEU A 102 -1.97 14.21 10.02
CA LEU A 102 -1.46 13.12 9.19
C LEU A 102 -1.74 13.37 7.69
N GLY A 103 -0.71 13.29 6.86
CA GLY A 103 -0.84 13.36 5.40
C GLY A 103 -1.28 12.03 4.79
N PHE A 104 -2.03 12.10 3.68
CA PHE A 104 -2.50 10.92 2.94
C PHE A 104 -1.97 10.95 1.51
N GLY A 105 -0.99 10.11 1.22
CA GLY A 105 -0.54 9.82 -0.14
C GLY A 105 -1.22 8.57 -0.67
N ARG A 106 -1.64 8.58 -1.93
CA ARG A 106 -2.08 7.36 -2.63
C ARG A 106 -1.40 7.27 -3.98
N ARG A 107 -1.10 6.06 -4.42
CA ARG A 107 -0.78 5.84 -5.83
C ARG A 107 -2.03 6.12 -6.66
N ALA A 108 -1.87 6.86 -7.75
CA ALA A 108 -2.88 7.01 -8.78
C ALA A 108 -2.40 6.26 -10.03
N PRO A 109 -3.31 5.67 -10.81
CA PRO A 109 -2.92 5.02 -12.05
C PRO A 109 -2.22 6.01 -12.97
N GLY A 110 -1.12 5.56 -13.57
CA GLY A 110 -0.41 6.31 -14.59
C GLY A 110 -1.25 6.44 -15.86
N LYS A 111 -0.75 7.24 -16.81
CA LYS A 111 -1.36 7.36 -18.14
C LYS A 111 -1.57 5.96 -18.74
N PRO A 112 -2.73 5.67 -19.35
CA PRO A 112 -2.94 4.37 -19.99
C PRO A 112 -1.85 4.11 -21.04
N PRO A 113 -1.47 2.83 -21.25
CA PRO A 113 -0.55 2.45 -22.31
C PRO A 113 -0.96 3.08 -23.63
N LYS A 114 0.02 3.54 -24.42
CA LYS A 114 -0.27 3.91 -25.80
C LYS A 114 -0.76 2.65 -26.54
N PRO A 115 -1.76 2.75 -27.43
CA PRO A 115 -2.21 1.61 -28.22
C PRO A 115 -1.01 0.95 -28.92
N GLY A 116 -0.85 -0.36 -28.76
CA GLY A 116 0.21 -1.15 -29.42
C GLY A 116 1.54 -1.30 -28.67
N ARG A 117 1.64 -0.89 -27.40
CA ARG A 117 2.81 -1.17 -26.55
C ARG A 117 2.51 -2.36 -25.62
N ASP A 118 3.28 -3.46 -25.76
CA ASP A 118 3.25 -4.55 -24.79
C ASP A 118 4.14 -4.16 -23.60
N ASP A 119 3.51 -3.67 -22.53
CA ASP A 119 4.19 -3.21 -21.32
C ASP A 119 4.64 -4.39 -20.42
N ARG A 120 4.37 -5.65 -20.82
CA ARG A 120 4.83 -6.84 -20.07
C ARG A 120 6.36 -6.98 -20.02
N CYS A 121 7.08 -6.33 -20.93
CA CYS A 121 8.55 -6.39 -20.99
C CYS A 121 9.28 -5.44 -20.02
N ASP A 122 8.61 -4.52 -19.32
CA ASP A 122 9.32 -3.55 -18.46
C ASP A 122 9.84 -4.16 -17.14
N VAL A 123 9.56 -5.45 -16.86
CA VAL A 123 10.10 -6.19 -15.70
C VAL A 123 11.49 -6.81 -16.00
N GLU A 124 11.87 -7.00 -17.27
CA GLU A 124 13.14 -7.65 -17.65
C GLU A 124 14.35 -6.70 -17.68
N ARG A 125 14.18 -5.42 -17.34
CA ARG A 125 15.27 -4.41 -17.41
C ARG A 125 16.07 -4.22 -16.12
N PHE A 126 15.85 -5.07 -15.12
CA PHE A 126 16.72 -5.22 -13.94
C PHE A 126 17.43 -6.58 -14.01
N GLY A 127 18.42 -6.67 -14.91
CA GLY A 127 19.40 -7.74 -15.02
C GLY A 127 20.74 -7.16 -15.39
#